data_AF-A0A5A7MRE1-F1
#
_entry.id   AF-A0A5A7MRE1-F1
#
_cell.length_a   1.000
_cell.length_b   1.000
_cell.length_c   1.000
_cell.angle_alpha   90.00
_cell.angle_beta   90.00
_cell.angle_gamma   90.00
#
_symmetry.space_group_name_H-M   'P 1'
#
loop_
_entity.id
_entity.type
_entity.pdbx_description
1 polymer ?
#
loop_
_entity_poly.entity_id
_entity_poly.type
_entity_poly.pdbx_seq_one_letter_code
_entity_poly.pdbx_strand_id
1 'polypeptide(L)'
;MSMTQTDKTNRQLVLAARPKGEPTKDTLRLVTGDIPSAGKGEMLLRTEYLSLDPYMRGRMSDAPSYAAPVEIGDVMIGGTVAQVVTSNLDGFAPGDWVLSFNGWQDYALSNGEGVANLGRAPRIRLGRWGFWGCLALRHGRG
;
A
#
# COMPACT_ATOMS: atom_id res chain seq x y z
N MET A 1 3.15 -18.63 10.30
CA MET A 1 3.87 -17.42 9.83
C MET A 1 3.28 -16.21 10.52
N SER A 2 4.10 -15.44 11.23
CA SER A 2 3.64 -14.21 11.89
C SER A 2 3.21 -13.21 10.81
N MET A 3 1.92 -12.84 10.80
CA MET A 3 1.33 -11.86 9.87
C MET A 3 1.73 -10.42 10.22
N THR A 4 2.80 -10.25 10.96
CA THR A 4 3.11 -9.00 11.65
C THR A 4 4.22 -8.26 10.93
N GLN A 5 4.00 -6.98 10.67
CA GLN A 5 4.96 -6.11 9.99
C GLN A 5 6.22 -5.92 10.85
N THR A 6 7.38 -5.86 10.21
CA THR A 6 8.68 -5.62 10.84
C THR A 6 9.42 -4.47 10.14
N ASP A 7 10.55 -4.07 10.70
CA ASP A 7 11.50 -3.10 10.14
C ASP A 7 12.67 -3.78 9.38
N LYS A 8 12.57 -5.09 9.10
CA LYS A 8 13.64 -5.87 8.46
C LYS A 8 13.35 -6.28 7.03
N THR A 9 12.08 -6.36 6.66
CA THR A 9 11.66 -6.89 5.35
C THR A 9 10.41 -6.17 4.85
N ASN A 10 10.31 -5.96 3.55
CA ASN A 10 9.10 -5.51 2.89
C ASN A 10 8.26 -6.71 2.43
N ARG A 11 7.07 -6.89 3.01
CA ARG A 11 6.11 -7.88 2.52
C ARG A 11 5.16 -7.22 1.54
N GLN A 12 4.83 -7.93 0.46
CA GLN A 12 3.97 -7.44 -0.61
C GLN A 12 2.96 -8.51 -0.99
N LEU A 13 1.71 -8.12 -1.23
CA LEU A 13 0.71 -8.97 -1.87
C LEU A 13 0.73 -8.69 -3.37
N VAL A 14 1.17 -9.67 -4.15
CA VAL A 14 1.24 -9.57 -5.60
C VAL A 14 0.12 -10.37 -6.26
N LEU A 15 -0.32 -9.92 -7.44
CA LEU A 15 -1.24 -10.69 -8.26
C LEU A 15 -0.54 -11.94 -8.79
N ALA A 16 -0.98 -13.13 -8.39
CA ALA A 16 -0.37 -14.39 -8.80
C ALA A 16 -1.10 -15.05 -9.98
N ALA A 17 -2.40 -14.80 -10.11
CA ALA A 17 -3.21 -15.32 -11.20
C ALA A 17 -4.42 -14.44 -11.47
N ARG A 18 -4.90 -14.43 -12.72
CA ARG A 18 -6.19 -13.79 -13.08
C ARG A 18 -7.35 -14.63 -12.52
N PRO A 19 -8.22 -14.07 -11.68
CA PRO A 19 -9.33 -14.83 -11.12
C PRO A 19 -10.40 -15.14 -12.19
N LYS A 20 -10.85 -16.39 -12.27
CA LYS A 20 -12.03 -16.78 -13.05
C LYS A 20 -13.24 -16.85 -12.10
N GLY A 21 -14.04 -15.78 -12.07
CA GLY A 21 -15.15 -15.64 -11.12
C GLY A 21 -14.75 -14.89 -9.85
N GLU A 22 -14.76 -15.55 -8.70
CA GLU A 22 -14.31 -14.98 -7.42
C GLU A 22 -12.80 -15.20 -7.22
N PRO A 23 -12.07 -14.26 -6.58
CA PRO A 23 -10.70 -14.47 -6.17
C PRO A 23 -10.58 -15.68 -5.25
N THR A 24 -9.60 -16.54 -5.52
CA THR A 24 -9.25 -17.67 -4.67
C THR A 24 -8.00 -17.36 -3.86
N LYS A 25 -7.62 -18.26 -2.97
CA LYS A 25 -6.34 -18.19 -2.24
C LYS A 25 -5.11 -18.13 -3.16
N ASP A 26 -5.24 -18.57 -4.42
CA ASP A 26 -4.15 -18.62 -5.41
C ASP A 26 -4.13 -17.36 -6.30
N THR A 27 -5.10 -16.45 -6.14
CA THR A 27 -5.15 -15.18 -6.89
C THR A 27 -4.08 -14.21 -6.39
N LEU A 28 -3.80 -14.20 -5.09
CA LEU A 28 -2.79 -13.35 -4.48
C LEU A 28 -1.69 -14.20 -3.84
N ARG A 29 -0.46 -13.73 -3.94
CA ARG A 29 0.69 -14.36 -3.29
C ARG A 29 1.40 -13.34 -2.41
N LEU A 30 1.73 -13.76 -1.19
CA LEU A 30 2.62 -13.02 -0.32
C LEU A 30 4.06 -13.24 -0.77
N VAL A 31 4.78 -12.16 -1.06
CA VAL A 31 6.22 -12.16 -1.30
C VAL A 31 6.91 -11.27 -0.26
N THR A 32 8.19 -11.53 -0.03
CA THR A 32 9.02 -10.78 0.91
C THR A 32 10.31 -10.39 0.20
N GLY A 33 10.75 -9.15 0.39
CA GLY A 33 12.01 -8.64 -0.10
C GLY A 33 12.61 -7.59 0.84
N ASP A 34 13.66 -6.92 0.37
CA ASP A 34 14.32 -5.86 1.12
C ASP A 34 13.45 -4.60 1.19
N ILE A 35 13.62 -3.81 2.26
CA ILE A 35 12.98 -2.49 2.37
C ILE A 35 13.72 -1.53 1.44
N PRO A 36 13.03 -0.89 0.48
CA PRO A 36 13.69 0.05 -0.42
C PRO A 36 14.18 1.29 0.33
N SER A 37 15.25 1.90 -0.16
CA SER A 37 15.78 3.16 0.36
C SER A 37 15.38 4.31 -0.54
N ALA A 38 14.89 5.41 0.03
CA ALA A 38 14.46 6.58 -0.73
C ALA A 38 15.64 7.30 -1.38
N GLY A 39 15.59 7.46 -2.71
CA GLY A 39 16.54 8.24 -3.47
C GLY A 39 16.21 9.75 -3.50
N LYS A 40 16.92 10.49 -4.35
CA LYS A 40 16.65 11.91 -4.59
C LYS A 40 15.24 12.09 -5.16
N GLY A 41 14.45 12.99 -4.58
CA GLY A 41 13.08 13.24 -5.03
C GLY A 41 12.09 12.14 -4.66
N GLU A 42 12.45 11.31 -3.68
CA GLU A 42 11.58 10.24 -3.18
C GLU A 42 11.46 10.30 -1.66
N MET A 43 10.41 9.66 -1.16
CA MET A 43 10.22 9.32 0.24
C MET A 43 9.90 7.84 0.38
N LEU A 44 10.28 7.29 1.53
CA LEU A 44 9.91 5.95 1.95
C LEU A 44 8.67 6.05 2.83
N LEU A 45 7.62 5.34 2.45
CA LEU A 45 6.39 5.25 3.19
C LEU A 45 6.27 3.86 3.82
N ARG A 46 5.83 3.82 5.08
CA ARG A 46 5.43 2.60 5.78
C ARG A 46 3.91 2.57 5.86
N THR A 47 3.31 1.57 5.22
CA THR A 47 1.87 1.41 5.21
C THR A 47 1.38 0.96 6.58
N GLU A 48 0.30 1.59 7.05
CA GLU A 48 -0.36 1.31 8.33
C GLU A 48 -1.77 0.76 8.11
N TYR A 49 -2.45 1.24 7.07
CA TYR A 49 -3.77 0.77 6.69
C TYR A 49 -3.87 0.57 5.18
N LEU A 50 -4.57 -0.49 4.80
CA LEU A 50 -4.92 -0.81 3.42
C LEU A 50 -6.42 -0.66 3.22
N SER A 51 -6.82 -0.02 2.11
CA SER A 51 -8.20 -0.07 1.63
C SER A 51 -8.48 -1.41 0.97
N LEU A 52 -9.65 -1.99 1.29
CA LEU A 52 -10.20 -3.13 0.57
C LEU A 52 -11.49 -2.68 -0.14
N ASP A 53 -11.33 -2.18 -1.35
CA ASP A 53 -12.44 -1.63 -2.12
C ASP A 53 -12.90 -2.56 -3.25
N PRO A 54 -14.22 -2.66 -3.54
CA PRO A 54 -14.73 -3.51 -4.61
C PRO A 54 -14.14 -3.23 -6.00
N TYR A 55 -13.72 -1.98 -6.28
CA TYR A 55 -13.16 -1.61 -7.58
C TYR A 55 -11.89 -2.39 -7.92
N MET A 56 -11.16 -2.87 -6.90
CA MET A 56 -9.92 -3.63 -7.08
C MET A 56 -10.14 -4.91 -7.89
N ARG A 57 -11.36 -5.48 -7.85
CA ARG A 57 -11.73 -6.63 -8.69
C ARG A 57 -11.54 -6.34 -10.18
N GLY A 58 -11.96 -5.17 -10.63
CA GLY A 58 -11.83 -4.77 -12.03
C GLY A 58 -10.36 -4.68 -12.48
N ARG A 59 -9.46 -4.39 -11.53
CA ARG A 59 -8.02 -4.22 -11.78
C ARG A 59 -7.25 -5.55 -11.80
N MET A 60 -7.83 -6.62 -11.26
CA MET A 60 -7.30 -7.99 -11.37
C MET A 60 -7.63 -8.63 -12.73
N SER A 61 -8.66 -8.16 -13.41
CA SER A 61 -9.06 -8.63 -14.74
C SER A 61 -8.24 -7.97 -15.84
N ASP A 62 -7.94 -8.70 -16.92
CA ASP A 62 -7.34 -8.19 -18.15
C ASP A 62 -8.40 -7.77 -19.20
N ALA A 63 -9.68 -7.85 -18.85
CA ALA A 63 -10.77 -7.38 -19.71
C ALA A 63 -10.65 -5.87 -19.99
N PRO A 64 -11.01 -5.40 -21.20
CA PRO A 64 -10.94 -3.98 -21.55
C PRO A 64 -11.66 -3.09 -20.52
N SER A 65 -10.92 -2.14 -19.96
CA SER A 65 -11.38 -1.21 -18.92
C SER A 65 -10.72 0.15 -19.12
N TYR A 66 -11.31 1.19 -18.50
CA TYR A 66 -10.78 2.56 -18.54
C TYR A 66 -9.46 2.73 -17.77
N ALA A 67 -9.07 1.73 -16.97
CA ALA A 67 -7.85 1.74 -16.18
C ALA A 67 -7.03 0.48 -16.45
N ALA A 68 -5.71 0.63 -16.54
CA ALA A 68 -4.79 -0.48 -16.84
C ALA A 68 -4.93 -1.64 -15.83
N PRO A 69 -4.83 -2.90 -16.28
CA PRO A 69 -4.81 -4.03 -15.36
C PRO A 69 -3.52 -4.03 -14.52
N VAL A 70 -3.57 -4.64 -13.33
CA VAL A 70 -2.36 -4.99 -12.56
C VAL A 70 -1.72 -6.19 -13.24
N GLU A 71 -0.41 -6.20 -13.53
CA GLU A 71 0.21 -7.37 -14.16
C GLU A 71 0.44 -8.53 -13.18
N ILE A 72 0.55 -9.75 -13.70
CA ILE A 72 0.90 -10.91 -12.88
C ILE A 72 2.33 -10.72 -12.36
N GLY A 73 2.49 -10.80 -11.04
CA GLY A 73 3.74 -10.56 -10.34
C GLY A 73 3.82 -9.17 -9.70
N ASP A 74 2.96 -8.23 -10.11
CA ASP A 74 2.97 -6.88 -9.57
C ASP A 74 2.21 -6.77 -8.25
N VAL A 75 2.61 -5.79 -7.44
CA VAL A 75 1.95 -5.45 -6.18
C VAL A 75 0.50 -5.03 -6.47
N MET A 76 -0.44 -5.61 -5.73
CA MET A 76 -1.84 -5.21 -5.84
C MET A 76 -2.01 -3.73 -5.51
N ILE A 77 -2.67 -3.00 -6.41
CA ILE A 77 -2.98 -1.58 -6.19
C ILE A 77 -4.02 -1.41 -5.09
N GLY A 78 -4.05 -0.24 -4.45
CA GLY A 78 -5.06 0.09 -3.46
C GLY A 78 -4.73 1.39 -2.75
N GLY A 79 -5.75 2.00 -2.15
CA GLY A 79 -5.56 3.15 -1.26
C GLY A 79 -4.85 2.71 0.02
N THR A 80 -3.93 3.55 0.50
CA THR A 80 -3.12 3.28 1.69
C THR A 80 -3.10 4.51 2.59
N VAL A 81 -3.19 4.29 3.90
CA VAL A 81 -2.74 5.30 4.88
C VAL A 81 -1.39 4.83 5.40
N ALA A 82 -0.39 5.70 5.29
CA ALA A 82 1.00 5.38 5.57
C ALA A 82 1.66 6.47 6.42
N GLN A 83 2.78 6.13 7.05
CA GLN A 83 3.68 7.10 7.67
C GLN A 83 4.92 7.30 6.81
N VAL A 84 5.41 8.53 6.76
CA VAL A 84 6.70 8.85 6.16
C VAL A 84 7.81 8.35 7.09
N VAL A 85 8.66 7.46 6.58
CA VAL A 85 9.84 6.92 7.29
C VAL A 85 11.05 7.81 7.04
N THR A 86 11.35 8.08 5.77
CA THR A 86 12.40 8.99 5.31
C THR A 86 11.89 9.79 4.13
N SER A 87 12.34 11.02 3.95
CA SER A 87 11.91 11.86 2.83
C SER A 87 13.05 12.74 2.33
N ASN A 88 13.19 12.80 1.01
CA ASN A 88 14.02 13.76 0.27
C ASN A 88 13.13 14.71 -0.56
N LEU A 89 11.90 14.96 -0.09
CA LEU A 89 10.89 15.81 -0.73
C LEU A 89 10.45 16.93 0.20
N ASP A 90 10.23 18.12 -0.36
CA ASP A 90 9.64 19.24 0.35
C ASP A 90 8.17 18.95 0.69
N GLY A 91 7.72 19.40 1.85
CA GLY A 91 6.33 19.23 2.29
C GLY A 91 5.99 17.85 2.85
N PHE A 92 6.96 16.93 2.96
CA PHE A 92 6.80 15.62 3.60
C PHE A 92 7.95 15.38 4.59
N ALA A 93 7.65 15.32 5.88
CA ALA A 93 8.64 15.08 6.92
C ALA A 93 8.49 13.67 7.53
N PRO A 94 9.58 13.04 7.98
CA PRO A 94 9.49 11.82 8.79
C PRO A 94 8.49 11.94 9.94
N GLY A 95 7.63 10.94 10.09
CA GLY A 95 6.53 10.88 11.06
C GLY A 95 5.21 11.52 10.59
N ASP A 96 5.17 12.15 9.42
CA ASP A 96 3.93 12.60 8.81
C ASP A 96 3.08 11.41 8.37
N TRP A 97 1.78 11.54 8.55
CA TRP A 97 0.81 10.61 7.99
C TRP A 97 0.37 11.07 6.62
N VAL A 98 0.25 10.14 5.69
CA VAL A 98 -0.12 10.42 4.31
C VAL A 98 -1.21 9.49 3.83
N LEU A 99 -2.07 10.01 2.97
CA LEU A 99 -2.91 9.22 2.09
C LEU A 99 -2.16 9.01 0.77
N SER A 100 -2.02 7.76 0.35
CA SER A 100 -1.33 7.39 -0.89
C SER A 100 -2.03 6.21 -1.58
N PHE A 101 -1.53 5.80 -2.75
CA PHE A 101 -2.01 4.67 -3.55
C PHE A 101 -0.87 3.70 -3.91
N ASN A 102 0.00 3.41 -2.93
CA ASN A 102 1.22 2.66 -3.15
C ASN A 102 1.05 1.13 -3.17
N GLY A 103 -0.19 0.66 -3.09
CA GLY A 103 -0.52 -0.76 -3.15
C GLY A 103 -0.30 -1.52 -1.85
N TRP A 104 -0.60 -2.81 -1.89
CA TRP A 104 -0.66 -3.72 -0.75
C TRP A 104 0.72 -4.24 -0.39
N GLN A 105 1.50 -3.37 0.23
CA GLN A 105 2.85 -3.66 0.71
C GLN A 105 3.16 -2.91 1.99
N ASP A 106 4.10 -3.44 2.78
CA ASP A 106 4.51 -2.83 4.04
C ASP A 106 5.26 -1.51 3.82
N TYR A 107 6.13 -1.45 2.81
CA TYR A 107 6.94 -0.28 2.47
C TYR A 107 6.87 0.03 0.99
N ALA A 108 6.84 1.32 0.65
CA ALA A 108 6.86 1.77 -0.74
C ALA A 108 7.59 3.09 -0.91
N LEU A 109 8.24 3.26 -2.06
CA LEU A 109 8.75 4.54 -2.48
C LEU A 109 7.64 5.37 -3.12
N SER A 110 7.70 6.68 -2.93
CA SER A 110 6.84 7.63 -3.60
C SER A 110 7.61 8.90 -3.94
N ASN A 111 7.33 9.46 -5.11
CA ASN A 111 7.84 10.77 -5.55
C ASN A 111 6.96 11.94 -5.04
N GLY A 112 5.93 11.67 -4.23
CA GLY A 112 4.99 12.66 -3.71
C GLY A 112 3.79 12.95 -4.63
N GLU A 113 3.77 12.45 -5.86
CA GLU A 113 2.65 12.64 -6.78
C GLU A 113 1.42 11.86 -6.31
N GLY A 114 0.26 12.52 -6.28
CA GLY A 114 -0.99 11.91 -5.80
C GLY A 114 -1.02 11.59 -4.30
N VAL A 115 -0.03 12.06 -3.53
CA VAL A 115 0.04 11.86 -2.08
C VAL A 115 -0.51 13.09 -1.36
N ALA A 116 -1.46 12.88 -0.45
CA ALA A 116 -1.97 13.93 0.42
C ALA A 116 -1.33 13.83 1.80
N ASN A 117 -0.60 14.88 2.21
CA ASN A 117 -0.05 14.98 3.56
C ASN A 117 -1.17 15.33 4.56
N LEU A 118 -1.32 14.51 5.61
CA LEU A 118 -2.29 14.65 6.69
C LEU A 118 -1.67 15.23 7.97
N GLY A 119 -0.36 15.48 7.96
CA GLY A 119 0.44 16.00 9.07
C GLY A 119 0.74 14.95 10.14
N ARG A 120 1.22 15.43 11.29
CA ARG A 120 1.54 14.58 12.44
C ARG A 120 0.29 14.27 13.26
N ALA A 121 0.14 13.01 13.63
CA ALA A 121 -0.94 12.51 14.48
C ALA A 121 -2.34 13.03 14.06
N PRO A 122 -2.76 12.84 12.80
CA PRO A 122 -4.13 13.16 12.43
C PRO A 122 -5.05 12.39 13.39
N ARG A 123 -6.11 13.02 13.88
CA ARG A 123 -7.21 12.26 14.48
C ARG A 123 -7.76 11.37 13.37
N ILE A 124 -7.24 10.14 13.24
CA ILE A 124 -7.56 9.23 12.15
C ILE A 124 -9.04 8.86 12.26
N ARG A 125 -9.88 9.65 11.60
CA ARG A 125 -11.29 9.35 11.38
C ARG A 125 -11.36 8.75 9.98
N LEU A 126 -11.06 7.46 9.86
CA LEU A 126 -11.02 6.72 8.58
C LEU A 126 -12.27 6.99 7.70
N GLY A 127 -13.46 7.11 8.32
CA GLY A 127 -14.71 7.43 7.60
C GLY A 127 -14.78 8.82 6.94
N ARG A 128 -13.98 9.82 7.38
CA ARG A 128 -13.92 11.14 6.71
C ARG A 128 -13.13 11.11 5.40
N TRP A 129 -12.29 10.09 5.22
CA TRP A 129 -11.40 9.95 4.06
C TRP A 129 -11.85 8.83 3.11
N GLY A 130 -13.09 8.35 3.25
CA GLY A 130 -13.65 7.31 2.38
C GLY A 130 -13.22 5.89 2.71
N PHE A 131 -12.43 5.67 3.76
CA PHE A 131 -11.98 4.33 4.17
C PHE A 131 -12.99 3.68 5.13
N TRP A 132 -14.07 3.15 4.59
CA TRP A 132 -15.09 2.43 5.36
C TRP A 132 -14.76 0.94 5.54
N GLY A 133 -13.81 0.40 4.76
CA GLY A 133 -13.26 -0.96 4.87
C GLY A 133 -11.72 -0.95 4.90
N CYS A 134 -11.14 -0.65 6.06
CA CYS A 134 -9.70 -0.61 6.26
C CYS A 134 -9.21 -1.82 7.05
N LEU A 135 -8.14 -2.48 6.58
CA LEU A 135 -7.38 -3.42 7.41
C LEU A 135 -6.17 -2.70 8.00
N ALA A 136 -6.12 -2.62 9.33
CA ALA A 136 -4.93 -2.15 10.04
C ALA A 136 -3.85 -3.25 10.00
N LEU A 137 -2.63 -2.87 9.64
CA LEU A 137 -1.48 -3.77 9.70
C LEU A 137 -1.01 -3.87 11.17
N ARG A 138 -0.80 -5.10 11.65
CA ARG A 138 -0.31 -5.32 13.02
C ARG A 138 1.22 -5.20 13.03
N HIS A 139 1.76 -4.52 14.05
CA HIS A 139 3.20 -4.40 14.29
C HIS A 139 3.74 -5.49 15.21
N GLY A 140 4.87 -6.07 14.84
CA GLY A 140 5.56 -7.07 15.64
C GLY A 140 6.34 -6.31 16.68
N ARG A 141 5.99 -6.49 17.96
CA ARG A 141 6.93 -6.14 19.02
C ARG A 141 8.07 -7.14 18.92
N GLY A 142 9.26 -6.64 18.56
CA GLY A 142 10.50 -7.40 18.57
C GLY A 142 10.86 -7.89 19.96
#